data_AF-A0A976QFF1-F1
#
_entry.id   AF-A0A976QFF1-F1
#
_cell.length_a   1.000
_cell.length_b   1.000
_cell.length_c   1.000
_cell.angle_alpha   90.00
_cell.angle_beta   90.00
_cell.angle_gamma   90.00
#
_symmetry.space_group_name_H-M   'P 1'
#
loop_
_entity.id
_entity.type
_entity.pdbx_description
1 polymer ?
#
loop_
_entity_poly.entity_id
_entity_poly.type
_entity_poly.pdbx_seq_one_letter_code
_entity_poly.pdbx_strand_id
1 'polypeptide(L)'
;MSITPKQIPLASSREYGTHPVVPGYQFASDNAAGICPEAWHELEKANVDFAAGYGDDPWTGRATDLIRDVFEKDCDVFFAF
;
A
#
# COMPACT_ATOMS: atom_id res chain seq x y z
N MET A 1 49.60 -1.75 11.18
CA MET A 1 49.21 -0.87 10.06
C MET A 1 47.94 -0.14 10.47
N SER A 2 48.03 1.16 10.72
CA SER A 2 46.88 2.01 11.09
C SER A 2 46.16 2.45 9.83
N ILE A 3 44.86 2.16 9.73
CA ILE A 3 44.01 2.60 8.63
C ILE A 3 43.36 3.92 9.07
N THR A 4 43.82 5.04 8.53
CA THR A 4 43.20 6.34 8.80
C THR A 4 41.95 6.48 7.91
N PRO A 5 40.76 6.81 8.46
CA PRO A 5 39.59 7.10 7.63
C PRO A 5 39.84 8.34 6.76
N LYS A 6 39.48 8.29 5.48
CA LYS A 6 39.53 9.47 4.60
C LYS A 6 38.40 10.43 4.98
N GLN A 7 38.75 11.68 5.24
CA GLN A 7 37.80 12.79 5.43
C GLN A 7 36.99 12.99 4.14
N ILE A 8 35.68 12.76 4.20
CA ILE A 8 34.75 13.11 3.10
C ILE A 8 34.41 14.59 3.27
N PRO A 9 34.49 15.44 2.22
CA PRO A 9 34.16 16.85 2.35
C PRO A 9 32.67 16.99 2.71
N LEU A 10 32.39 17.74 3.78
CA LEU A 10 31.03 18.11 4.14
C LEU A 10 30.45 19.00 3.02
N ALA A 11 29.43 18.49 2.34
CA ALA A 11 28.66 19.29 1.41
C ALA A 11 28.09 20.53 2.13
N SER A 12 28.14 21.68 1.43
CA SER A 12 27.59 22.98 1.81
C SER A 12 26.35 22.88 2.71
N SER A 13 26.39 23.57 3.84
CA SER A 13 25.38 23.60 4.89
C SER A 13 24.03 24.08 4.36
N ARG A 14 23.17 23.14 3.97
CA ARG A 14 21.72 23.38 3.99
C ARG A 14 21.31 23.45 5.46
N GLU A 15 20.69 24.55 5.87
CA GLU A 15 20.05 24.65 7.17
C GLU A 15 18.91 23.63 7.23
N TYR A 16 19.17 22.49 7.86
CA TYR A 16 18.13 21.52 8.18
C TYR A 16 17.33 22.13 9.34
N GLY A 17 16.18 22.72 9.02
CA GLY A 17 15.20 23.08 10.03
C GLY A 17 14.94 21.87 10.93
N THR A 18 14.96 22.08 12.24
CA THR A 18 14.67 21.06 13.24
C THR A 18 13.18 20.72 13.20
N HIS A 19 12.75 19.97 12.18
CA HIS A 19 11.44 19.35 12.20
C HIS A 19 11.44 18.32 13.33
N PRO A 20 10.57 18.44 14.34
CA PRO A 20 10.49 17.43 15.38
C PRO A 20 10.18 16.08 14.74
N VAL A 21 11.06 15.10 14.96
CA VAL A 21 10.79 13.71 14.59
C VAL A 21 9.71 13.22 15.53
N VAL A 22 8.47 13.18 15.04
CA VAL A 22 7.34 12.60 15.77
C VAL A 22 7.44 11.08 15.66
N PRO A 23 7.58 10.32 16.77
CA PRO A 23 7.56 8.87 16.72
C PRO A 23 6.26 8.36 16.06
N GLY A 24 6.39 7.38 15.17
CA GLY A 24 5.25 6.79 14.46
C GLY A 24 5.63 5.47 13.81
N TYR A 25 4.77 4.98 12.90
CA TYR A 25 4.94 3.68 12.24
C TYR A 25 5.66 3.75 10.89
N GLN A 26 6.35 4.86 10.60
CA GLN A 26 6.91 5.15 9.27
C GLN A 26 7.85 4.05 8.74
N PHE A 27 8.53 3.33 9.64
CA PHE A 27 9.43 2.21 9.31
C PHE A 27 9.13 0.94 10.12
N ALA A 28 7.95 0.85 10.74
CA ALA A 28 7.59 -0.30 11.56
C ALA A 28 7.16 -1.49 10.68
N SER A 29 6.23 -1.24 9.75
CA SER A 29 5.76 -2.19 8.74
C SER A 29 4.86 -1.44 7.75
N ASP A 30 4.78 -1.96 6.53
CA ASP A 30 3.79 -1.59 5.53
C ASP A 30 2.34 -1.84 5.99
N ASN A 31 2.08 -2.82 6.86
CA ASN A 31 0.73 -3.09 7.39
C ASN A 31 0.18 -1.98 8.32
N ALA A 32 1.01 -1.01 8.68
CA ALA A 32 0.61 0.20 9.40
C ALA A 32 0.18 1.33 8.44
N ALA A 33 0.32 1.14 7.13
CA ALA A 33 -0.18 2.08 6.13
C ALA A 33 -1.73 2.05 6.10
N GLY A 34 -2.31 3.20 5.76
CA GLY A 34 -3.73 3.30 5.48
C GLY A 34 -4.11 2.72 4.11
N ILE A 35 -5.41 2.67 3.84
CA ILE A 35 -5.95 2.33 2.52
C ILE A 35 -5.58 3.40 1.48
N CYS A 36 -5.24 2.99 0.25
CA CYS A 36 -5.00 3.94 -0.83
C CYS A 36 -6.31 4.62 -1.30
N PRO A 37 -6.25 5.85 -1.84
CA PRO A 37 -7.45 6.58 -2.26
C PRO A 37 -8.32 5.83 -3.27
N GLU A 38 -7.71 5.11 -4.20
CA GLU A 38 -8.40 4.34 -5.24
C GLU A 38 -9.21 3.19 -4.63
N ALA A 39 -8.62 2.46 -3.68
CA ALA A 39 -9.32 1.38 -2.98
C ALA A 39 -10.46 1.93 -2.10
N TRP A 40 -10.24 3.08 -1.43
CA TRP A 40 -11.30 3.75 -0.67
C TRP A 40 -12.47 4.16 -1.58
N HIS A 41 -12.19 4.71 -2.75
CA HIS A 41 -13.20 5.15 -3.69
C HIS A 41 -14.07 4.00 -4.22
N GLU A 42 -13.48 2.82 -4.47
CA GLU A 42 -14.27 1.65 -4.89
C GLU A 42 -15.10 1.08 -3.74
N LEU A 43 -14.61 1.11 -2.49
CA LEU A 43 -15.42 0.75 -1.32
C LEU A 43 -16.61 1.70 -1.14
N GLU A 44 -16.41 3.00 -1.35
CA GLU A 44 -17.49 4.00 -1.29
C GLU A 44 -18.58 3.70 -2.32
N LYS A 45 -18.21 3.32 -3.55
CA LYS A 45 -19.16 2.90 -4.59
C LYS A 45 -19.89 1.60 -4.21
N ALA A 46 -19.17 0.65 -3.63
CA ALA A 46 -19.73 -0.64 -3.21
C ALA A 46 -20.68 -0.51 -2.02
N ASN A 47 -20.58 0.56 -1.24
CA ASN A 47 -21.40 0.83 -0.07
C ASN A 47 -22.80 1.41 -0.39
N VAL A 48 -23.28 1.23 -1.61
CA VAL A 48 -24.61 1.66 -2.04
C VAL A 48 -25.54 0.45 -2.17
N ASP A 49 -26.74 0.57 -1.60
CA ASP A 49 -27.79 -0.45 -1.61
C ASP A 49 -27.38 -1.79 -0.95
N PHE A 50 -27.90 -2.91 -1.46
CA PHE A 50 -27.73 -4.24 -0.91
C PHE A 50 -27.08 -5.15 -1.96
N ALA A 51 -26.23 -6.06 -1.50
CA ALA A 51 -25.64 -7.12 -2.32
C ALA A 51 -25.82 -8.47 -1.63
N ALA A 52 -25.82 -9.55 -2.40
CA ALA A 52 -25.77 -10.89 -1.84
C ALA A 52 -24.44 -11.11 -1.11
N GLY A 53 -24.48 -11.92 -0.05
CA GLY A 53 -23.29 -12.26 0.72
C GLY A 53 -22.49 -13.41 0.09
N TYR A 54 -21.38 -13.77 0.74
CA TYR A 54 -20.59 -14.96 0.43
C TYR A 54 -20.06 -15.04 -1.01
N GLY A 55 -19.76 -13.89 -1.62
CA GLY A 55 -19.09 -13.78 -2.92
C GLY A 55 -20.01 -13.83 -4.13
N ASP A 56 -21.33 -13.94 -3.95
CA ASP A 56 -22.32 -13.89 -5.05
C ASP A 56 -22.73 -12.45 -5.38
N ASP A 57 -21.78 -11.51 -5.33
CA ASP A 57 -22.01 -10.09 -5.56
C ASP A 57 -21.28 -9.56 -6.80
N PRO A 58 -21.75 -8.44 -7.39
CA PRO A 58 -21.14 -7.89 -8.60
C PRO A 58 -19.68 -7.46 -8.44
N TRP A 59 -19.25 -7.09 -7.23
CA TRP A 59 -17.89 -6.60 -6.98
C TRP A 59 -16.91 -7.76 -6.93
N THR A 60 -17.28 -8.87 -6.28
CA THR A 60 -16.53 -10.12 -6.30
C THR A 60 -16.35 -10.61 -7.74
N GLY A 61 -17.43 -10.68 -8.53
CA GLY A 61 -17.35 -11.07 -9.94
C GLY A 61 -16.38 -10.20 -10.75
N ARG A 62 -16.51 -8.88 -10.65
CA ARG A 62 -15.63 -7.93 -11.34
C ARG A 62 -14.15 -8.08 -10.92
N ALA A 63 -13.89 -8.21 -9.62
CA ALA A 63 -12.52 -8.33 -9.12
C ALA A 63 -11.87 -9.65 -9.60
N THR A 64 -12.63 -10.74 -9.59
CA THR A 64 -12.20 -12.05 -10.09
C THR A 64 -11.89 -12.00 -11.58
N ASP A 65 -12.70 -11.33 -12.40
CA ASP A 65 -12.40 -11.14 -13.84
C ASP A 65 -11.13 -10.33 -14.08
N LEU A 66 -10.95 -9.22 -13.36
CA LEU A 66 -9.73 -8.41 -13.46
C LEU A 66 -8.46 -9.19 -13.06
N ILE A 67 -8.56 -10.07 -12.07
CA ILE A 67 -7.45 -10.95 -11.68
C ILE A 67 -7.12 -11.93 -12.80
N ARG A 68 -8.12 -12.56 -13.43
CA ARG A 68 -7.91 -13.46 -14.57
C ARG A 68 -7.23 -12.75 -15.73
N ASP A 69 -7.64 -11.51 -16.01
CA ASP A 69 -7.04 -10.68 -17.05
C ASP A 69 -5.58 -10.36 -16.74
N VAL A 70 -5.27 -9.95 -15.51
CA VAL A 70 -3.89 -9.64 -15.08
C VAL A 70 -2.96 -10.85 -15.19
N PHE A 71 -3.46 -12.04 -14.87
CA PHE A 71 -2.68 -13.27 -14.94
C PHE A 71 -2.76 -13.97 -16.30
N GLU A 72 -3.54 -13.43 -17.25
CA GLU A 72 -3.84 -14.03 -18.55
C GLU A 72 -4.26 -15.50 -18.43
N LYS A 73 -5.02 -15.82 -17.37
CA LYS A 73 -5.33 -17.18 -16.98
C LYS A 73 -6.73 -17.30 -16.42
N ASP A 74 -7.46 -18.30 -16.94
CA ASP A 74 -8.68 -18.77 -16.32
C ASP A 74 -8.35 -19.52 -15.03
N CYS A 75 -8.48 -18.82 -13.90
CA CYS A 75 -8.24 -19.33 -12.56
C CYS A 75 -9.46 -19.15 -11.66
N ASP A 76 -9.56 -20.04 -10.68
CA ASP A 76 -10.47 -19.87 -9.55
C ASP A 76 -9.86 -18.87 -8.57
N VAL A 77 -10.62 -17.85 -8.19
CA VAL A 77 -10.19 -16.78 -7.29
C VAL A 77 -10.98 -16.88 -5.99
N PHE A 78 -10.27 -16.89 -4.87
CA PHE A 78 -10.86 -16.95 -3.53
C PHE A 78 -10.34 -15.78 -2.71
N PHE A 79 -11.25 -15.01 -2.10
CA PHE A 79 -10.91 -13.96 -1.14
C PHE A 79 -10.87 -14.57 0.26
N ALA A 80 -9.77 -14.37 0.99
CA ALA A 80 -9.59 -14.83 2.35
C ALA A 80 -9.79 -13.65 3.33
N PHE A 81 -10.50 -13.92 4.42
CA PHE A 81 -10.85 -12.95 5.47
C PHE A 81 -10.70 -13.58 6.84
#